data_AF-A0A937V0Z3-F1
#
_entry.id   AF-A0A937V0Z3-F1
#
_cell.length_a   1.000
_cell.length_b   1.000
_cell.length_c   1.000
_cell.angle_alpha   90.00
_cell.angle_beta   90.00
_cell.angle_gamma   90.00
#
_symmetry.space_group_name_H-M   'P 1'
#
loop_
_entity.id
_entity.type
_entity.pdbx_description
1 polymer ?
#
loop_
_entity_poly.entity_id
_entity_poly.type
_entity_poly.pdbx_seq_one_letter_code
_entity_poly.pdbx_strand_id
1 'polypeptide(L)'
;MPPFSKRIAIGFTCLSVSVTSAFFVKTINAQVPPSGTFTAMQACPATQAINGNNPGNVQLTRGTSYTAIGFNSPQRQFVLVAVRGATPERRWVRATCGEFQALDGSPVTPTPLPSASPTPEPTNPSNSSLLPFFDTKTNPVAVDFPRGEQKDISPRPPQLNVFDRKILELCGAGFDAPVSDVKFRQLMTFYPDVVRKLKQATGGELKPNRNSDSQFLDDLTAIW
;
A
#
# COMPACT_ATOMS: atom_id res chain seq x y z
N MET A 1 -68.24 14.98 63.50
CA MET A 1 -67.33 16.14 63.41
C MET A 1 -66.29 16.04 64.51
N PRO A 2 -65.03 15.74 64.17
CA PRO A 2 -63.88 16.42 64.77
C PRO A 2 -62.86 16.87 63.69
N PRO A 3 -61.98 17.84 63.97
CA PRO A 3 -61.08 18.42 62.99
C PRO A 3 -59.77 17.64 62.86
N PHE A 4 -59.30 17.50 61.61
CA PHE A 4 -57.96 17.06 61.28
C PHE A 4 -56.96 18.21 61.48
N SER A 5 -55.94 17.95 62.28
CA SER A 5 -54.70 18.72 62.31
C SER A 5 -53.54 17.74 62.23
N LYS A 6 -52.68 17.91 61.23
CA LYS A 6 -51.22 17.77 61.37
C LYS A 6 -50.54 18.22 60.08
N ARG A 7 -49.74 19.27 60.24
CA ARG A 7 -48.75 19.76 59.28
C ARG A 7 -47.61 18.75 59.20
N ILE A 8 -47.13 18.43 58.00
CA ILE A 8 -45.80 17.88 57.78
C ILE A 8 -45.19 18.63 56.59
N ALA A 9 -44.15 19.42 56.90
CA ALA A 9 -43.22 19.97 55.93
C ALA A 9 -42.00 19.05 55.91
N ILE A 10 -41.57 18.59 54.73
CA ILE A 10 -40.29 17.93 54.53
C ILE A 10 -39.65 18.60 53.31
N GLY A 11 -38.49 19.20 53.55
CA GLY A 11 -37.72 19.98 52.60
C GLY A 11 -37.14 19.14 51.47
N PHE A 12 -37.21 19.67 50.26
CA PHE A 12 -36.51 19.16 49.09
C PHE A 12 -35.09 19.74 49.07
N THR A 13 -34.10 18.95 49.46
CA THR A 13 -32.69 19.20 49.15
C THR A 13 -32.46 18.85 47.68
N CYS A 14 -32.27 19.88 46.85
CA CYS A 14 -31.80 19.75 45.48
C CYS A 14 -30.34 19.27 45.48
N LEU A 15 -30.11 18.00 45.14
CA LEU A 15 -28.78 17.46 44.87
C LEU A 15 -28.49 17.62 43.37
N SER A 16 -27.68 18.61 43.01
CA SER A 16 -27.23 18.82 41.62
C SER A 16 -26.13 17.79 41.27
N VAL A 17 -26.46 16.80 40.45
CA VAL A 17 -25.49 15.88 39.85
C VAL A 17 -25.00 16.51 38.54
N SER A 18 -23.83 17.14 38.59
CA SER A 18 -23.12 17.62 37.40
C SER A 18 -22.51 16.41 36.67
N VAL A 19 -23.16 15.94 35.61
CA VAL A 19 -22.59 14.95 34.69
C VAL A 19 -21.60 15.66 33.77
N THR A 20 -20.31 15.51 34.02
CA THR A 20 -19.24 15.97 33.13
C THR A 20 -19.06 14.97 31.99
N SER A 21 -19.72 15.22 30.85
CA SER A 21 -19.48 14.48 29.61
C SER A 21 -18.06 14.74 29.09
N ALA A 22 -17.18 13.76 29.22
CA ALA A 22 -15.93 13.71 28.48
C ALA A 22 -16.23 13.48 26.98
N PHE A 23 -16.13 14.54 26.18
CA PHE A 23 -16.16 14.42 24.72
C PHE A 23 -14.85 13.79 24.25
N PHE A 24 -14.87 12.50 23.92
CA PHE A 24 -13.79 11.88 23.16
C PHE A 24 -13.81 12.44 21.74
N VAL A 25 -12.91 13.38 21.45
CA VAL A 25 -12.66 13.85 20.09
C VAL A 25 -11.99 12.70 19.33
N LYS A 26 -12.74 11.98 18.50
CA LYS A 26 -12.15 11.09 17.49
C LYS A 26 -11.45 11.97 16.46
N THR A 27 -10.13 12.00 16.48
CA THR A 27 -9.33 12.50 15.36
C THR A 27 -9.53 11.57 14.16
N ILE A 28 -10.33 12.01 13.19
CA ILE A 28 -10.44 11.34 11.90
C ILE A 28 -9.21 11.76 11.09
N ASN A 29 -8.19 10.88 11.06
CA ASN A 29 -7.12 11.00 10.08
C ASN A 29 -7.70 10.66 8.70
N ALA A 30 -8.03 11.68 7.92
CA ALA A 30 -8.31 11.53 6.50
C ALA A 30 -7.00 11.21 5.77
N GLN A 31 -6.64 9.94 5.70
CA GLN A 31 -5.51 9.49 4.87
C GLN A 31 -5.95 8.37 3.95
N VAL A 32 -6.39 8.78 2.76
CA VAL A 32 -6.42 7.95 1.55
C VAL A 32 -5.75 8.81 0.49
N PRO A 33 -4.70 8.36 -0.23
CA PRO A 33 -4.31 9.05 -1.46
C PRO A 33 -5.47 8.85 -2.42
N PRO A 34 -6.28 9.88 -2.71
CA PRO A 34 -7.62 9.67 -3.25
C PRO A 34 -7.56 9.27 -4.72
N SER A 35 -6.45 9.50 -5.42
CA SER A 35 -6.40 9.33 -6.87
C SER A 35 -5.09 8.71 -7.34
N GLY A 36 -5.13 8.15 -8.55
CA GLY A 36 -4.10 7.27 -9.06
C GLY A 36 -4.30 6.90 -10.52
N THR A 37 -3.51 5.93 -10.94
CA THR A 37 -3.70 5.19 -12.19
C THR A 37 -4.07 3.74 -11.83
N PHE A 38 -5.07 3.18 -12.49
CA PHE A 38 -5.46 1.77 -12.39
C PHE A 38 -5.22 1.08 -13.72
N THR A 39 -4.32 0.10 -13.77
CA THR A 39 -4.01 -0.67 -14.97
C THR A 39 -4.75 -2.00 -14.91
N ALA A 40 -5.68 -2.23 -15.85
CA ALA A 40 -6.45 -3.46 -15.88
C ALA A 40 -5.55 -4.64 -16.32
N MET A 41 -5.53 -5.73 -15.55
CA MET A 41 -4.74 -6.93 -15.89
C MET A 41 -5.53 -7.93 -16.74
N GLN A 42 -6.84 -7.72 -16.85
CA GLN A 42 -7.80 -8.54 -17.58
C GLN A 42 -8.96 -7.67 -18.05
N ALA A 43 -9.90 -8.26 -18.80
CA ALA A 43 -11.15 -7.57 -19.13
C ALA A 43 -12.03 -7.46 -17.87
N CYS A 44 -12.40 -6.24 -17.49
CA CYS A 44 -13.09 -5.97 -16.23
C CYS A 44 -14.44 -5.32 -16.46
N PRO A 45 -15.57 -5.92 -16.02
CA PRO A 45 -16.84 -5.22 -16.00
C PRO A 45 -16.74 -3.91 -15.20
N ALA A 46 -17.20 -2.81 -15.82
CA ALA A 46 -17.13 -1.46 -15.26
C ALA A 46 -18.55 -0.92 -15.03
N THR A 47 -19.09 -1.21 -13.84
CA THR A 47 -20.48 -0.93 -13.50
C THR A 47 -20.70 0.51 -13.07
N GLN A 48 -21.94 1.02 -13.16
CA GLN A 48 -22.26 2.38 -12.69
C GLN A 48 -22.32 2.47 -11.16
N ALA A 49 -22.64 1.36 -10.49
CA ALA A 49 -22.65 1.22 -9.04
C ALA A 49 -22.07 -0.15 -8.65
N ILE A 50 -21.51 -0.26 -7.45
CA ILE A 50 -20.82 -1.47 -6.96
C ILE A 50 -21.68 -2.73 -7.10
N ASN A 51 -22.99 -2.62 -6.81
CA ASN A 51 -23.98 -3.70 -6.96
C ASN A 51 -25.02 -3.39 -8.05
N GLY A 52 -24.68 -2.52 -9.01
CA GLY A 52 -25.61 -2.04 -10.04
C GLY A 52 -25.40 -2.68 -11.41
N ASN A 53 -26.28 -2.31 -12.33
CA ASN A 53 -26.21 -2.76 -13.73
C ASN A 53 -25.03 -2.12 -14.47
N ASN A 54 -24.63 -2.75 -15.58
CA ASN A 54 -23.62 -2.25 -16.51
C ASN A 54 -24.22 -1.95 -17.90
N PRO A 55 -25.06 -0.91 -18.04
CA PRO A 55 -25.59 -0.55 -19.34
C PRO A 55 -24.44 -0.16 -20.28
N GLY A 56 -24.54 -0.65 -21.52
CA GLY A 56 -23.49 -0.53 -22.54
C GLY A 56 -22.37 -1.56 -22.41
N ASN A 57 -22.46 -2.53 -21.48
CA ASN A 57 -21.45 -3.59 -21.26
C ASN A 57 -20.01 -3.03 -21.22
N VAL A 58 -19.84 -1.90 -20.53
CA VAL A 58 -18.55 -1.20 -20.47
C VAL A 58 -17.55 -2.11 -19.76
N GLN A 59 -16.39 -2.31 -20.39
CA GLN A 59 -15.31 -3.11 -19.83
C GLN A 59 -13.99 -2.36 -19.91
N LEU A 60 -13.17 -2.54 -18.88
CA LEU A 60 -11.77 -2.19 -18.98
C LEU A 60 -11.06 -3.18 -19.90
N THR A 61 -10.06 -2.70 -20.61
CA THR A 61 -9.25 -3.47 -21.54
C THR A 61 -7.93 -3.82 -20.87
N ARG A 62 -7.52 -5.10 -20.99
CA ARG A 62 -6.25 -5.58 -20.44
C ARG A 62 -5.08 -4.73 -20.92
N GLY A 63 -4.17 -4.40 -20.00
CA GLY A 63 -2.98 -3.57 -20.25
C GLY A 63 -3.28 -2.08 -20.37
N THR A 64 -4.55 -1.66 -20.29
CA THR A 64 -4.92 -0.24 -20.40
C THR A 64 -4.95 0.41 -19.02
N SER A 65 -4.38 1.61 -18.95
CA SER A 65 -4.36 2.45 -17.77
C SER A 65 -5.55 3.41 -17.75
N TYR A 66 -6.22 3.49 -16.60
CA TYR A 66 -7.37 4.33 -16.33
C TYR A 66 -7.08 5.28 -15.18
N THR A 67 -7.63 6.49 -15.20
CA THR A 67 -7.55 7.38 -14.03
C THR A 67 -8.38 6.77 -12.90
N ALA A 68 -7.76 6.49 -11.77
CA ALA A 68 -8.42 6.08 -10.55
C ALA A 68 -8.74 7.31 -9.70
N ILE A 69 -10.03 7.46 -9.37
CA ILE A 69 -10.60 8.61 -8.66
C ILE A 69 -10.72 8.31 -7.16
N GLY A 70 -10.72 7.04 -6.76
CA GLY A 70 -10.78 6.63 -5.37
C GLY A 70 -11.20 5.18 -5.17
N PHE A 71 -11.45 4.83 -3.91
CA PHE A 71 -11.86 3.50 -3.48
C PHE A 71 -13.17 3.58 -2.68
N ASN A 72 -13.89 2.46 -2.60
CA ASN A 72 -15.13 2.38 -1.83
C ASN A 72 -14.90 2.41 -0.31
N SER A 73 -13.73 1.95 0.15
CA SER A 73 -13.40 1.84 1.56
C SER A 73 -11.87 1.73 1.76
N PRO A 74 -11.37 1.82 3.02
CA PRO A 74 -9.97 1.56 3.31
C PRO A 74 -9.48 0.17 2.90
N GLN A 75 -10.40 -0.81 2.83
CA GLN A 75 -10.11 -2.18 2.38
C GLN A 75 -10.00 -2.31 0.85
N ARG A 76 -10.33 -1.24 0.10
CA ARG A 76 -10.14 -1.11 -1.35
C ARG A 76 -10.70 -2.28 -2.18
N GLN A 77 -11.91 -2.74 -1.88
CA GLN A 77 -12.53 -3.84 -2.64
C GLN A 77 -12.92 -3.42 -4.07
N PHE A 78 -13.27 -2.13 -4.24
CA PHE A 78 -13.64 -1.54 -5.52
C PHE A 78 -12.88 -0.23 -5.75
N VAL A 79 -12.50 0.00 -7.00
CA VAL A 79 -11.87 1.22 -7.48
C VAL A 79 -12.87 1.97 -8.35
N LEU A 80 -12.98 3.28 -8.14
CA LEU A 80 -13.71 4.17 -9.03
C LEU A 80 -12.73 4.68 -10.09
N VAL A 81 -13.01 4.40 -11.36
CA VAL A 81 -12.16 4.80 -12.50
C VAL A 81 -12.92 5.67 -13.49
N ALA A 82 -12.19 6.52 -14.22
CA ALA A 82 -12.72 7.25 -15.37
C ALA A 82 -12.51 6.44 -16.65
N VAL A 83 -13.60 6.11 -17.34
CA VAL A 83 -13.60 5.39 -18.62
C VAL A 83 -14.10 6.33 -19.71
N ARG A 84 -13.19 6.91 -20.49
CA ARG A 84 -13.53 7.84 -21.58
C ARG A 84 -14.50 7.17 -22.56
N GLY A 85 -15.58 7.89 -22.89
CA GLY A 85 -16.63 7.41 -23.79
C GLY A 85 -17.74 6.58 -23.12
N ALA A 86 -17.60 6.21 -21.84
CA ALA A 86 -18.70 5.60 -21.09
C ALA A 86 -19.70 6.66 -20.61
N THR A 87 -21.00 6.30 -20.56
CA THR A 87 -22.05 7.16 -19.98
C THR A 87 -22.70 6.47 -18.77
N PRO A 88 -22.51 6.96 -17.52
CA PRO A 88 -21.57 8.00 -17.11
C PRO A 88 -20.11 7.51 -17.23
N GLU A 89 -19.17 8.46 -17.25
CA GLU A 89 -17.74 8.20 -17.42
C GLU A 89 -17.13 7.47 -16.22
N ARG A 90 -17.62 7.78 -15.01
CA ARG A 90 -17.13 7.18 -13.77
C ARG A 90 -17.74 5.79 -13.58
N ARG A 91 -16.90 4.77 -13.43
CA ARG A 91 -17.31 3.38 -13.28
C ARG A 91 -16.59 2.70 -12.13
N TRP A 92 -17.33 1.83 -11.42
CA TRP A 92 -16.79 0.96 -10.38
C TRP A 92 -16.27 -0.33 -10.98
N VAL A 93 -15.09 -0.74 -10.53
CA VAL A 93 -14.43 -1.97 -10.94
C VAL A 93 -13.87 -2.67 -9.71
N ARG A 94 -13.88 -4.01 -9.70
CA ARG A 94 -13.23 -4.77 -8.62
C ARG A 94 -11.74 -4.48 -8.60
N ALA A 95 -11.19 -4.17 -7.42
CA ALA A 95 -9.77 -3.87 -7.29
C ALA A 95 -8.87 -5.04 -7.71
N THR A 96 -9.33 -6.29 -7.50
CA THR A 96 -8.63 -7.50 -7.93
C THR A 96 -8.50 -7.65 -9.45
N CYS A 97 -9.13 -6.78 -10.23
CA CYS A 97 -9.10 -6.86 -11.69
C CYS A 97 -7.86 -6.19 -12.32
N GLY A 98 -7.10 -5.43 -11.52
CA GLY A 98 -5.96 -4.67 -11.99
C GLY A 98 -5.06 -4.23 -10.86
N GLU A 99 -4.11 -3.37 -11.19
CA GLU A 99 -3.14 -2.81 -10.24
C GLU A 99 -3.34 -1.30 -10.12
N PHE A 100 -3.25 -0.77 -8.91
CA PHE A 100 -3.37 0.66 -8.63
C PHE A 100 -2.02 1.28 -8.28
N GLN A 101 -1.77 2.48 -8.82
CA GLN A 101 -0.62 3.32 -8.52
C GLN A 101 -1.13 4.70 -8.09
N ALA A 102 -0.74 5.18 -6.90
CA ALA A 102 -1.16 6.49 -6.42
C ALA A 102 -0.54 7.63 -7.25
N LEU A 103 -1.30 8.69 -7.49
CA LEU A 103 -0.78 9.97 -7.96
C LEU A 103 -0.28 10.71 -6.72
N ASP A 104 0.97 10.46 -6.36
CA ASP A 104 1.65 11.32 -5.39
C ASP A 104 1.78 12.69 -6.06
N GLY A 105 1.29 13.76 -5.41
CA GLY A 105 1.24 15.12 -5.94
C GLY A 105 2.61 15.79 -6.10
N SER A 106 3.54 15.13 -6.78
CA SER A 106 4.88 15.64 -7.08
C SER A 106 5.19 15.42 -8.56
N PRO A 107 5.37 16.49 -9.36
CA PRO A 107 6.02 16.36 -10.64
C PRO A 107 7.50 16.10 -10.38
N VAL A 108 7.88 14.84 -10.20
CA VAL A 108 9.27 14.44 -10.47
C VAL A 108 9.37 14.21 -11.97
N THR A 109 9.58 15.32 -12.67
CA THR A 109 10.54 15.31 -13.78
C THR A 109 11.76 14.53 -13.29
N PRO A 110 12.27 13.53 -14.02
CA PRO A 110 13.59 12.99 -13.71
C PRO A 110 14.59 14.10 -14.01
N THR A 111 14.81 15.00 -13.04
CA THR A 111 16.01 15.81 -12.99
C THR A 111 17.13 14.81 -12.74
N PRO A 112 18.10 14.66 -13.67
CA PRO A 112 19.29 13.90 -13.36
C PRO A 112 20.06 14.69 -12.32
N LEU A 113 19.87 14.37 -11.04
CA LEU A 113 20.79 14.83 -10.00
C LEU A 113 22.08 14.00 -10.13
N PRO A 114 23.25 14.64 -10.00
CA PRO A 114 24.50 14.10 -10.48
C PRO A 114 24.86 12.86 -9.66
N SER A 115 25.28 11.83 -10.40
CA SER A 115 25.96 10.66 -9.90
C SER A 115 26.88 11.05 -8.74
N ALA A 116 26.59 10.55 -7.54
CA ALA A 116 27.55 10.58 -6.45
C ALA A 116 28.79 9.82 -6.95
N SER A 117 29.84 10.57 -7.24
CA SER A 117 31.16 10.01 -7.49
C SER A 117 31.66 9.43 -6.16
N PRO A 118 32.10 8.16 -6.10
CA PRO A 118 32.79 7.69 -4.92
C PRO A 118 34.19 8.31 -4.86
N THR A 119 34.49 8.88 -3.69
CA THR A 119 35.83 9.24 -3.19
C THR A 119 36.85 8.12 -3.48
N PRO A 120 38.13 8.46 -3.80
CA PRO A 120 39.10 7.48 -4.26
C PRO A 120 39.58 6.59 -3.10
N GLU A 121 39.34 5.28 -3.22
CA GLU A 121 39.96 4.26 -2.38
C GLU A 121 41.28 3.80 -3.04
N PRO A 122 42.32 3.42 -2.28
CA PRO A 122 43.70 3.31 -2.77
C PRO A 122 43.85 2.22 -3.83
N THR A 123 44.48 2.59 -4.94
CA THR A 123 44.84 1.73 -6.06
C THR A 123 45.69 0.54 -5.60
N ASN A 124 45.09 -0.65 -5.57
CA ASN A 124 45.83 -1.92 -5.51
C ASN A 124 45.77 -2.57 -6.91
N PRO A 125 46.91 -2.81 -7.59
CA PRO A 125 46.94 -3.23 -8.98
C PRO A 125 46.79 -4.76 -9.10
N SER A 126 45.55 -5.23 -9.12
CA SER A 126 45.17 -6.58 -9.58
C SER A 126 43.71 -6.59 -9.99
N ASN A 127 43.40 -5.84 -11.05
CA ASN A 127 42.04 -5.63 -11.56
C ASN A 127 41.50 -6.87 -12.29
N SER A 128 40.92 -7.81 -11.54
CA SER A 128 39.67 -8.44 -11.99
C SER A 128 38.52 -7.66 -11.36
N SER A 129 38.16 -6.53 -11.96
CA SER A 129 37.02 -5.73 -11.55
C SER A 129 35.77 -6.62 -11.61
N LEU A 130 35.22 -6.96 -10.44
CA LEU A 130 33.99 -7.74 -10.36
C LEU A 130 32.86 -6.91 -10.96
N LEU A 131 32.22 -7.44 -12.00
CA LEU A 131 31.03 -6.83 -12.56
C LEU A 131 29.89 -6.93 -11.53
N PRO A 132 29.07 -5.87 -11.36
CA PRO A 132 27.85 -5.96 -10.57
C PRO A 132 26.92 -7.03 -11.16
N PHE A 133 26.20 -7.76 -10.30
CA PHE A 133 25.32 -8.82 -10.77
C PHE A 133 24.26 -8.28 -11.74
N PHE A 134 23.54 -7.22 -11.39
CA PHE A 134 22.59 -6.57 -12.29
C PHE A 134 23.16 -5.28 -12.87
N ASP A 135 23.14 -5.13 -14.19
CA ASP A 135 23.49 -3.87 -14.84
C ASP A 135 22.75 -3.61 -16.17
N THR A 136 23.01 -2.44 -16.75
CA THR A 136 22.44 -2.03 -18.05
C THR A 136 23.48 -1.89 -19.14
N LYS A 137 24.73 -2.31 -18.88
CA LYS A 137 25.87 -2.12 -19.77
C LYS A 137 26.22 -3.45 -20.42
N THR A 138 26.40 -3.46 -21.74
CA THR A 138 26.94 -4.64 -22.41
C THR A 138 28.45 -4.71 -22.17
N ASN A 139 28.87 -5.50 -21.19
CA ASN A 139 30.25 -5.64 -20.71
C ASN A 139 30.73 -7.11 -20.77
N PRO A 140 30.88 -7.67 -21.98
CA PRO A 140 31.13 -9.09 -22.13
C PRO A 140 32.49 -9.51 -21.57
N VAL A 141 32.51 -10.65 -20.89
CA VAL A 141 33.70 -11.28 -20.34
C VAL A 141 33.98 -12.60 -21.05
N ALA A 142 35.25 -13.02 -21.05
CA ALA A 142 35.62 -14.33 -21.56
C ALA A 142 35.06 -15.41 -20.64
N VAL A 143 34.31 -16.36 -21.18
CA VAL A 143 33.81 -17.52 -20.43
C VAL A 143 34.66 -18.76 -20.71
N ASP A 144 34.70 -19.68 -19.74
CA ASP A 144 35.43 -20.94 -19.89
C ASP A 144 34.70 -21.97 -20.77
N PHE A 145 33.40 -21.81 -20.99
CA PHE A 145 32.60 -22.69 -21.84
C PHE A 145 31.48 -21.95 -22.59
N PRO A 146 31.49 -21.96 -23.93
CA PRO A 146 32.61 -22.29 -24.82
C PRO A 146 33.85 -21.43 -24.52
N ARG A 147 35.03 -22.07 -24.49
CA ARG A 147 36.26 -21.41 -24.02
C ARG A 147 36.60 -20.19 -24.87
N GLY A 148 36.74 -19.04 -24.20
CA GLY A 148 37.14 -17.78 -24.82
C GLY A 148 36.00 -17.04 -25.52
N GLU A 149 34.76 -17.52 -25.42
CA GLU A 149 33.61 -16.78 -25.94
C GLU A 149 33.35 -15.53 -25.08
N GLN A 150 33.07 -14.40 -25.72
CA GLN A 150 32.77 -13.14 -25.05
C GLN A 150 31.27 -13.06 -24.77
N LYS A 151 30.86 -13.29 -23.51
CA LYS A 151 29.46 -13.21 -23.10
C LYS A 151 29.26 -12.14 -22.04
N ASP A 152 28.22 -11.35 -22.25
CA ASP A 152 27.66 -10.53 -21.19
C ASP A 152 26.91 -11.47 -20.23
N ILE A 153 27.46 -11.60 -19.02
CA ILE A 153 26.94 -12.48 -17.98
C ILE A 153 26.11 -11.72 -16.94
N SER A 154 26.05 -10.38 -17.03
CA SER A 154 25.28 -9.54 -16.12
C SER A 154 23.82 -9.53 -16.56
N PRO A 155 22.86 -10.05 -15.76
CA PRO A 155 21.47 -9.91 -16.11
C PRO A 155 21.02 -8.45 -16.00
N ARG A 156 19.98 -8.08 -16.76
CA ARG A 156 19.34 -6.78 -16.59
C ARG A 156 18.65 -6.70 -15.22
N PRO A 157 18.65 -5.54 -14.55
CA PRO A 157 17.92 -5.34 -13.31
C PRO A 157 16.44 -5.73 -13.45
N PRO A 158 15.87 -6.37 -12.43
CA PRO A 158 14.44 -6.67 -12.43
C PRO A 158 13.63 -5.38 -12.41
N GLN A 159 12.46 -5.43 -13.04
CA GLN A 159 11.48 -4.36 -12.96
C GLN A 159 10.82 -4.41 -11.58
N LEU A 160 11.01 -3.36 -10.79
CA LEU A 160 10.37 -3.27 -9.47
C LEU A 160 8.91 -2.87 -9.60
N ASN A 161 8.02 -3.51 -8.85
CA ASN A 161 6.64 -3.07 -8.73
C ASN A 161 6.51 -1.94 -7.67
N VAL A 162 5.29 -1.46 -7.43
CA VAL A 162 5.05 -0.36 -6.50
C VAL A 162 5.37 -0.75 -5.05
N PHE A 163 5.02 -1.95 -4.63
CA PHE A 163 5.32 -2.44 -3.28
C PHE A 163 6.83 -2.55 -3.06
N ASP A 164 7.57 -3.11 -4.02
CA ASP A 164 9.03 -3.23 -3.95
C ASP A 164 9.69 -1.86 -3.75
N ARG A 165 9.23 -0.84 -4.49
CA ARG A 165 9.73 0.53 -4.31
C ARG A 165 9.43 1.10 -2.93
N LYS A 166 8.27 0.80 -2.35
CA LYS A 166 7.95 1.24 -0.98
C LYS A 166 8.78 0.51 0.07
N ILE A 167 9.15 -0.75 -0.16
CA ILE A 167 10.13 -1.45 0.67
C ILE A 167 11.49 -0.76 0.60
N LEU A 168 11.98 -0.42 -0.60
CA LEU A 168 13.25 0.30 -0.74
C LEU A 168 13.21 1.70 -0.12
N GLU A 169 12.10 2.41 -0.25
CA GLU A 169 11.89 3.71 0.42
C GLU A 169 11.92 3.56 1.95
N LEU A 170 11.32 2.49 2.47
CA LEU A 170 11.27 2.20 3.90
C LEU A 170 12.65 1.79 4.45
N CYS A 171 13.38 0.93 3.73
CA CYS A 171 14.67 0.38 4.13
C CYS A 171 15.87 1.26 3.80
N GLY A 172 15.68 2.34 3.01
CA GLY A 172 16.77 3.15 2.48
C GLY A 172 17.45 2.51 1.27
N ALA A 173 18.07 3.33 0.42
CA ALA A 173 18.67 2.87 -0.84
C ALA A 173 19.81 1.85 -0.64
N GLY A 174 20.48 1.89 0.52
CA GLY A 174 21.53 0.94 0.91
C GLY A 174 21.07 -0.15 1.88
N PHE A 175 19.76 -0.27 2.15
CA PHE A 175 19.22 -1.10 3.24
C PHE A 175 19.79 -0.72 4.62
N ASP A 176 20.07 0.56 4.80
CA ASP A 176 20.74 1.16 5.96
C ASP A 176 19.77 1.90 6.89
N ALA A 177 18.52 2.12 6.46
CA ALA A 177 17.54 2.81 7.30
C ALA A 177 16.95 1.85 8.35
N PRO A 178 16.91 2.24 9.64
CA PRO A 178 16.24 1.45 10.65
C PRO A 178 14.73 1.47 10.40
N VAL A 179 14.17 0.28 10.16
CA VAL A 179 12.72 0.09 9.98
C VAL A 179 12.11 -0.20 11.35
N SER A 180 11.22 0.67 11.82
CA SER A 180 10.47 0.42 13.05
C SER A 180 9.21 -0.39 12.79
N ASP A 181 8.77 -1.16 13.79
CA ASP A 181 7.52 -1.91 13.82
C ASP A 181 6.34 -1.06 13.34
N VAL A 182 6.26 0.19 13.78
CA VAL A 182 5.19 1.12 13.43
C VAL A 182 5.18 1.39 11.92
N LYS A 183 6.34 1.68 11.32
CA LYS A 183 6.44 1.97 9.89
C LYS A 183 6.18 0.72 9.04
N PHE A 184 6.72 -0.43 9.46
CA PHE A 184 6.45 -1.70 8.79
C PHE A 184 4.97 -2.07 8.84
N ARG A 185 4.35 -2.00 10.02
CA ARG A 185 2.91 -2.26 10.20
C ARG A 185 2.06 -1.32 9.36
N GLN A 186 2.44 -0.04 9.27
CA GLN A 186 1.77 0.94 8.41
C GLN A 186 1.88 0.56 6.93
N LEU A 187 3.07 0.17 6.46
CA LEU A 187 3.28 -0.31 5.10
C LEU A 187 2.39 -1.53 4.81
N MET A 188 2.43 -2.55 5.65
CA MET A 188 1.65 -3.77 5.46
C MET A 188 0.13 -3.51 5.53
N THR A 189 -0.32 -2.57 6.37
CA THR A 189 -1.73 -2.12 6.39
C THR A 189 -2.14 -1.45 5.07
N PHE A 190 -1.23 -0.71 4.43
CA PHE A 190 -1.49 -0.06 3.15
C PHE A 190 -1.58 -1.05 1.98
N TYR A 191 -0.94 -2.22 2.11
CA TYR A 191 -0.91 -3.29 1.09
C TYR A 191 -1.59 -4.59 1.59
N PRO A 192 -2.91 -4.59 1.84
CA PRO A 192 -3.62 -5.73 2.43
C PRO A 192 -3.59 -6.99 1.55
N ASP A 193 -3.44 -6.85 0.23
CA ASP A 193 -3.28 -7.99 -0.66
C ASP A 193 -1.98 -8.75 -0.42
N VAL A 194 -0.90 -8.06 -0.04
CA VAL A 194 0.37 -8.69 0.32
C VAL A 194 0.19 -9.48 1.62
N VAL A 195 -0.43 -8.88 2.63
CA VAL A 195 -0.74 -9.55 3.91
C VAL A 195 -1.58 -10.81 3.68
N ARG A 196 -2.61 -10.73 2.83
CA ARG A 196 -3.46 -11.87 2.46
C ARG A 196 -2.66 -12.98 1.79
N LYS A 197 -1.80 -12.66 0.81
CA LYS A 197 -0.96 -13.65 0.13
C LYS A 197 0.03 -14.31 1.09
N LEU A 198 0.64 -13.54 1.98
CA LEU A 198 1.53 -14.07 3.02
C LEU A 198 0.78 -15.02 3.95
N LYS A 199 -0.40 -14.62 4.44
CA LYS A 199 -1.24 -15.46 5.28
C LYS A 199 -1.66 -16.76 4.59
N GLN A 200 -1.97 -16.70 3.29
CA GLN A 200 -2.25 -17.92 2.51
C GLN A 200 -1.01 -18.82 2.38
N ALA A 201 0.16 -18.23 2.12
CA ALA A 201 1.41 -18.97 1.95
C ALA A 201 1.91 -19.64 3.24
N THR A 202 1.59 -19.06 4.40
CA THR A 202 2.00 -19.59 5.71
C THR A 202 0.94 -20.47 6.38
N GLY A 203 -0.15 -20.82 5.68
CA GLY A 203 -1.20 -21.69 6.24
C GLY A 203 -2.17 -21.00 7.20
N GLY A 204 -2.23 -19.66 7.21
CA GLY A 204 -3.24 -18.88 7.91
C GLY A 204 -2.80 -18.26 9.24
N GLU A 205 -1.67 -18.68 9.80
CA GLU A 205 -1.12 -18.16 11.06
C GLU A 205 0.41 -18.15 11.04
N LEU A 206 1.02 -17.36 11.93
CA LEU A 206 2.47 -17.32 12.17
C LEU A 206 2.84 -17.82 13.56
N LYS A 207 1.87 -17.74 14.49
CA LYS A 207 1.96 -18.31 15.83
C LYS A 207 0.73 -19.20 16.05
N PRO A 208 0.86 -20.28 16.84
CA PRO A 208 -0.24 -21.20 17.08
C PRO A 208 -1.49 -20.49 17.62
N ASN A 209 -2.66 -20.81 17.05
CA ASN A 209 -3.96 -20.30 17.46
C ASN A 209 -4.15 -18.78 17.31
N ARG A 210 -3.39 -18.13 16.42
CA ARG A 210 -3.45 -16.68 16.14
C ARG A 210 -3.73 -16.43 14.67
N ASN A 211 -4.97 -16.72 14.28
CA ASN A 211 -5.40 -16.76 12.88
C ASN A 211 -6.28 -15.57 12.45
N SER A 212 -6.57 -14.60 13.32
CA SER A 212 -7.26 -13.37 12.90
C SER A 212 -6.33 -12.46 12.09
N ASP A 213 -6.88 -11.61 11.22
CA ASP A 213 -6.07 -10.71 10.38
C ASP A 213 -5.23 -9.73 11.20
N SER A 214 -5.77 -9.20 12.30
CA SER A 214 -5.02 -8.32 13.20
C SER A 214 -3.89 -9.07 13.90
N GLN A 215 -4.16 -10.27 14.43
CA GLN A 215 -3.13 -11.05 15.11
C GLN A 215 -2.01 -11.45 14.14
N PHE A 216 -2.38 -11.85 12.91
CA PHE A 216 -1.42 -12.17 11.86
C PHE A 216 -0.53 -10.96 11.53
N LEU A 217 -1.11 -9.77 11.38
CA LEU A 217 -0.34 -8.55 11.11
C LEU A 217 0.56 -8.16 12.29
N ASP A 218 0.08 -8.30 13.52
CA ASP A 218 0.90 -8.05 14.72
C ASP A 218 2.06 -9.06 14.83
N ASP A 219 1.80 -10.34 14.52
CA ASP A 219 2.83 -11.38 14.51
C ASP A 219 3.85 -11.17 13.40
N LEU A 220 3.40 -10.77 12.20
CA LEU A 220 4.27 -10.43 11.09
C LEU A 220 5.15 -9.21 11.41
N THR A 221 4.57 -8.21 12.08
CA THR A 221 5.31 -7.01 12.52
C THR A 221 6.36 -7.36 13.54
N ALA A 222 6.08 -8.28 14.46
CA ALA A 222 7.03 -8.67 15.50
C ALA A 222 8.19 -9.57 15.01
N ILE A 223 8.07 -10.14 13.80
CA ILE A 223 9.11 -10.98 13.18
C ILE A 223 10.09 -10.13 12.37
N TRP A 224 9.61 -9.01 11.84
CA TRP A 224 10.40 -8.08 11.03
C TRP A 224 11.40 -7.30 11.88
#